data_AF-A0A517PQH8-F1
#
_entry.id   AF-A0A517PQH8-F1
#
_cell.length_a   1.000
_cell.length_b   1.000
_cell.length_c   1.000
_cell.angle_alpha   90.00
_cell.angle_beta   90.00
_cell.angle_gamma   90.00
#
_symmetry.space_group_name_H-M   'P 1'
#
loop_
_entity.id
_entity.type
_entity.pdbx_description
1 polymer ?
#
loop_
_entity_poly.entity_id
_entity_poly.type
_entity_poly.pdbx_seq_one_letter_code
_entity_poly.pdbx_strand_id
1 'polypeptide(L)'
;MLLREVTSILVMMLIMLILLSPLIAYLLYKVKQAQGKCCPSCGTPLIPFQHPASKTIQQWKQGGYRCRNCGCLTDLDAKEIPDGPYPKRRTLLLVLIGLNLLLMISFLSLVFFFLPFLRAFR
;
A
#
# COMPACT_ATOMS: atom_id res chain seq x y z
N MET A 1 -32.66 0.68 -24.79
CA MET A 1 -31.21 0.52 -25.05
C MET A 1 -30.39 1.38 -24.10
N LEU A 2 -30.59 2.71 -24.10
CA LEU A 2 -29.97 3.68 -23.19
C LEU A 2 -30.02 3.33 -21.69
N LEU A 3 -31.19 2.95 -21.16
CA LEU A 3 -31.31 2.62 -19.72
C LEU A 3 -30.47 1.40 -19.31
N ARG A 4 -30.34 0.39 -20.20
CA ARG A 4 -29.54 -0.81 -19.95
C ARG A 4 -28.03 -0.50 -19.97
N GLU A 5 -27.60 0.39 -20.85
CA GLU A 5 -26.20 0.80 -20.90
C GLU A 5 -25.82 1.69 -19.71
N VAL A 6 -26.68 2.64 -19.35
CA VAL A 6 -26.47 3.50 -18.17
C VAL A 6 -26.41 2.66 -16.89
N THR A 7 -27.33 1.70 -16.72
CA THR A 7 -27.28 0.79 -15.55
C THR A 7 -26.02 -0.08 -15.56
N SER A 8 -25.60 -0.60 -16.72
CA SER A 8 -24.35 -1.37 -16.82
C SER A 8 -23.11 -0.53 -16.46
N ILE A 9 -23.04 0.72 -16.90
CA ILE A 9 -21.92 1.64 -16.57
C ILE A 9 -21.89 1.93 -15.07
N LEU A 10 -23.03 2.24 -14.47
CA LEU A 10 -23.14 2.52 -13.03
C LEU A 10 -22.74 1.31 -12.18
N VAL A 11 -23.17 0.11 -12.57
CA VAL A 11 -22.77 -1.14 -11.90
C VAL A 11 -21.27 -1.37 -12.02
N MET A 12 -20.67 -1.15 -13.19
CA MET A 12 -19.23 -1.29 -13.38
C MET A 12 -18.44 -0.28 -12.53
N MET A 13 -18.88 0.98 -12.47
CA MET A 13 -18.27 1.99 -11.60
C MET A 13 -18.35 1.60 -10.13
N LEU A 14 -19.50 1.08 -9.68
CA LEU A 14 -19.68 0.63 -8.29
C LEU A 14 -18.75 -0.54 -7.96
N ILE A 15 -18.63 -1.53 -8.86
CA ILE A 15 -17.70 -2.66 -8.69
C ILE A 15 -16.26 -2.17 -8.59
N MET A 16 -15.83 -1.27 -9.47
CA MET A 16 -14.49 -0.68 -9.43
C MET A 16 -14.23 0.09 -8.13
N LEU A 17 -15.24 0.83 -7.64
CA LEU A 17 -15.14 1.56 -6.38
C LEU A 17 -14.99 0.60 -5.19
N ILE A 18 -15.78 -0.48 -5.15
CA ILE A 18 -15.67 -1.51 -4.11
C ILE A 18 -14.28 -2.15 -4.14
N LEU A 19 -13.79 -2.49 -5.34
CA LEU A 19 -12.48 -3.10 -5.53
C LEU A 19 -11.33 -2.17 -5.08
N LEU A 20 -11.45 -0.86 -5.33
CA LEU A 20 -10.45 0.14 -4.95
C LEU A 20 -10.61 0.67 -3.52
N SER A 21 -11.75 0.44 -2.87
CA SER A 21 -12.02 0.95 -1.53
C SER A 21 -10.97 0.60 -0.47
N PRO A 22 -10.36 -0.61 -0.44
CA PRO A 22 -9.33 -0.92 0.55
C PRO A 22 -8.06 -0.11 0.32
N LEU A 23 -7.69 0.12 -0.94
CA LEU A 23 -6.53 0.96 -1.30
C LEU A 23 -6.76 2.41 -0.88
N ILE A 24 -7.95 2.96 -1.17
CA ILE A 24 -8.31 4.32 -0.77
C ILE A 24 -8.26 4.46 0.76
N ALA A 25 -8.86 3.52 1.49
CA ALA A 25 -8.85 3.50 2.94
C ALA A 25 -7.41 3.45 3.51
N TYR A 26 -6.55 2.61 2.92
CA TYR A 26 -5.14 2.52 3.29
C TYR A 26 -4.40 3.85 3.07
N LEU A 27 -4.59 4.50 1.92
CA LEU A 27 -3.96 5.78 1.62
C LEU A 27 -4.39 6.86 2.62
N LEU A 28 -5.70 6.97 2.88
CA LEU A 28 -6.24 7.92 3.86
C LEU A 28 -5.71 7.66 5.27
N TYR A 29 -5.65 6.39 5.69
CA TYR A 29 -5.05 5.99 6.96
C TYR A 29 -3.60 6.45 7.07
N LYS A 30 -2.77 6.19 6.05
CA LYS A 30 -1.35 6.59 6.05
C LYS A 30 -1.16 8.10 6.12
N VAL A 31 -1.98 8.88 5.40
CA VAL A 31 -1.96 10.35 5.46
C VAL A 31 -2.31 10.84 6.86
N LYS A 32 -3.45 10.39 7.41
CA LYS A 32 -3.87 10.74 8.78
C LYS A 32 -2.83 10.36 9.82
N GLN A 33 -2.18 9.21 9.65
CA GLN A 33 -1.15 8.72 10.57
C GLN A 33 0.05 9.67 10.68
N ALA A 34 0.44 10.35 9.60
CA ALA A 34 1.58 11.28 9.60
C ALA A 34 1.16 12.75 9.85
N GLN A 35 -0.13 13.05 9.78
CA GLN A 35 -0.64 14.41 9.92
C GLN A 35 -0.28 14.98 11.31
N GLY A 36 0.29 16.18 11.32
CA GLY A 36 0.70 16.87 12.54
C GLY A 36 1.95 16.29 13.22
N LYS A 37 2.57 15.25 12.65
CA LYS A 37 3.79 14.65 13.22
C LYS A 37 5.03 15.30 12.65
N CYS A 38 5.87 15.82 13.54
CA CYS A 38 7.14 16.44 13.21
C CYS A 38 8.30 15.58 13.70
N CYS A 39 9.44 15.66 13.02
CA CYS A 39 10.67 15.03 13.45
C CYS A 39 11.10 15.59 14.82
N PRO A 40 11.39 14.75 15.82
CA PRO A 40 11.77 15.21 17.16
C PRO A 40 13.12 15.94 17.17
N SER A 41 14.01 15.64 16.23
CA SER A 41 15.37 16.20 16.19
C SER A 41 15.46 17.54 15.44
N CYS A 42 14.66 17.74 14.38
CA CYS A 42 14.78 18.92 13.50
C CYS A 42 13.45 19.64 13.19
N GLY A 43 12.33 19.19 13.77
CA GLY A 43 11.02 19.83 13.62
C GLY A 43 10.38 19.71 12.23
N THR A 44 11.07 19.12 11.24
CA THR A 44 10.54 18.97 9.88
C THR A 44 9.34 18.01 9.86
N PRO A 45 8.23 18.32 9.16
CA PRO A 45 7.07 17.44 9.09
C PRO A 45 7.43 16.08 8.46
N LEU A 46 6.90 15.00 9.05
CA LEU A 46 7.13 13.64 8.60
C LEU A 46 6.24 13.31 7.39
N ILE A 47 6.79 12.54 6.45
CA ILE A 47 6.11 12.23 5.19
C ILE A 47 5.41 10.87 5.32
N PRO A 48 4.09 10.79 5.02
CA PRO A 48 3.29 9.57 5.22
C PRO A 48 3.79 8.37 4.42
N PHE A 49 4.28 8.61 3.20
CA PHE A 49 4.73 7.59 2.27
C PHE A 49 6.24 7.64 2.10
N GLN A 50 6.87 6.51 2.41
CA GLN A 50 8.30 6.32 2.30
C GLN A 50 8.57 5.03 1.55
N HIS A 51 9.59 5.07 0.70
CA HIS A 51 9.92 3.94 -0.14
C HIS A 51 10.29 2.71 0.74
N PRO A 52 9.77 1.51 0.46
CA PRO A 52 10.09 0.29 1.20
C PRO A 52 11.60 0.08 1.40
N ALA A 53 12.40 0.36 0.37
CA ALA A 53 13.85 0.21 0.41
C ALA A 53 14.58 1.23 1.29
N SER A 54 13.96 2.36 1.63
CA SER A 54 14.58 3.37 2.50
C SER A 54 14.34 3.11 3.98
N LYS A 55 13.62 2.03 4.32
CA LYS A 55 13.26 1.65 5.69
C LYS A 55 14.22 0.60 6.25
N THR A 56 14.65 0.81 7.49
CA THR A 56 15.43 -0.18 8.24
C THR A 56 14.56 -1.34 8.71
N ILE A 57 15.16 -2.47 9.07
CA ILE A 57 14.43 -3.62 9.62
C ILE A 57 13.64 -3.21 10.86
N GLN A 58 14.19 -2.31 11.67
CA GLN A 58 13.51 -1.82 12.86
C GLN A 58 12.27 -0.99 12.50
N GLN A 59 12.34 -0.12 11.49
CA GLN A 59 11.16 0.58 10.96
C GLN A 59 10.13 -0.35 10.30
N TRP A 60 10.56 -1.49 9.73
CA TRP A 60 9.63 -2.50 9.26
C TRP A 60 8.87 -3.20 10.39
N LYS A 61 9.50 -3.34 11.57
CA LYS A 61 8.88 -3.95 12.75
C LYS A 61 8.01 -2.98 13.55
N GLN A 62 8.54 -1.80 13.88
CA GLN A 62 7.88 -0.80 14.72
C GLN A 62 6.98 0.15 13.92
N GLY A 63 7.16 0.19 12.59
CA GLY A 63 6.55 1.21 11.75
C GLY A 63 7.35 2.51 11.78
N GLY A 64 6.62 3.61 11.60
CA GLY A 64 7.17 4.95 11.71
C GLY A 64 7.80 5.50 10.44
N TYR A 65 8.66 6.49 10.63
CA TYR A 65 9.10 7.42 9.59
C TYR A 65 10.59 7.70 9.69
N ARG A 66 11.24 7.90 8.55
CA ARG A 66 12.59 8.45 8.46
C ARG A 66 12.54 9.92 8.06
N CYS A 67 13.12 10.82 8.84
CA CYS A 67 13.19 12.22 8.45
C CYS A 67 14.05 12.38 7.17
N ARG A 68 13.55 13.12 6.16
CA ARG A 68 14.33 13.41 4.94
C ARG A 68 15.43 14.46 5.16
N ASN A 69 15.32 15.26 6.21
CA ASN A 69 16.25 16.35 6.50
C ASN A 69 17.45 15.85 7.32
N CYS A 70 17.21 15.38 8.55
CA CYS A 70 18.28 14.93 9.45
C CYS A 70 18.54 13.42 9.44
N GLY A 71 17.69 12.63 8.77
CA GLY A 71 17.84 11.18 8.70
C GLY A 71 17.38 10.40 9.93
N CYS A 72 16.92 11.08 11.00
CA CYS A 72 16.47 10.39 12.23
C CYS A 72 15.31 9.43 11.94
N LEU A 73 15.31 8.32 12.65
CA LEU A 73 14.25 7.32 12.58
C LEU A 73 13.29 7.56 13.73
N THR A 74 12.00 7.51 13.42
CA THR A 74 10.95 7.59 14.42
C THR A 74 10.04 6.38 14.34
N ASP A 75 9.37 6.10 15.45
CA ASP A 75 8.19 5.23 15.47
C ASP A 75 6.96 5.94 14.86
N LEU A 76 5.79 5.30 15.01
CA LEU A 76 4.53 5.86 14.53
C LEU A 76 4.11 7.10 15.30
N ASP A 77 4.51 7.27 16.56
CA ASP A 77 4.16 8.41 17.41
C ASP A 77 5.17 9.57 17.31
N ALA A 78 6.06 9.51 16.32
CA ALA A 78 7.13 10.47 16.09
C ALA A 78 8.17 10.53 17.22
N LYS A 79 8.31 9.46 18.00
CA LYS A 79 9.40 9.31 18.97
C LYS A 79 10.60 8.70 18.28
N GLU A 80 11.79 9.17 18.65
CA GLU A 80 13.04 8.68 18.09
C GLU A 80 13.27 7.21 18.46
N ILE A 81 13.72 6.43 17.47
CA ILE A 81 14.09 5.02 17.63
C ILE A 81 15.54 4.83 17.21
N PRO A 82 16.26 3.86 17.81
CA PRO A 82 17.64 3.61 17.41
C PRO A 82 17.72 3.13 15.96
N ASP A 83 18.82 3.48 15.31
CA ASP A 83 19.10 3.03 13.96
C ASP A 83 19.31 1.50 13.93
N GLY A 84 18.99 0.90 12.79
CA GLY A 84 19.04 -0.54 12.61
C GLY A 84 19.49 -0.93 11.21
N PRO A 85 19.88 -2.19 11.01
CA PRO A 85 20.35 -2.65 9.71
C PRO A 85 19.25 -2.52 8.65
N TYR A 86 19.66 -2.17 7.43
CA TYR A 86 18.79 -2.23 6.26
C TYR A 86 18.61 -3.68 5.81
N PRO A 87 17.44 -4.05 5.28
CA PRO A 87 17.26 -5.37 4.68
C PRO A 87 18.23 -5.54 3.51
N LYS A 88 18.86 -6.72 3.41
CA LYS A 88 19.72 -7.05 2.27
C LYS A 88 18.92 -6.89 0.96
N ARG A 89 19.51 -6.25 -0.05
CA ARG A 89 18.85 -5.98 -1.35
C ARG A 89 18.24 -7.24 -1.96
N ARG A 90 18.92 -8.38 -1.86
CA ARG A 90 18.43 -9.69 -2.33
C ARG A 90 17.14 -10.10 -1.61
N THR A 91 17.07 -9.94 -0.28
CA THR A 91 15.89 -10.27 0.51
C THR A 91 14.71 -9.37 0.12
N LEU A 92 14.94 -8.06 -0.01
CA LEU A 92 13.90 -7.12 -0.44
C LEU A 92 13.35 -7.49 -1.82
N LEU A 93 14.23 -7.80 -2.77
CA LEU A 93 13.86 -8.18 -4.13
C LEU A 93 13.06 -9.49 -4.17
N LEU A 94 13.45 -10.50 -3.39
CA LEU A 94 12.71 -11.76 -3.27
C LEU A 94 11.31 -11.55 -2.70
N VAL A 95 11.16 -10.69 -1.68
CA VAL A 95 9.85 -10.35 -1.11
C VAL A 95 8.96 -9.66 -2.15
N LEU A 96 9.50 -8.70 -2.91
CA LEU A 96 8.75 -8.00 -3.96
C LEU A 96 8.32 -8.95 -5.09
N ILE A 97 9.19 -9.87 -5.51
CA ILE A 97 8.84 -10.91 -6.49
C ILE A 97 7.75 -11.81 -5.94
N GLY A 98 7.87 -12.28 -4.70
CA GLY A 98 6.86 -13.12 -4.06
C GLY A 98 5.48 -12.45 -3.99
N LEU A 99 5.44 -11.17 -3.59
CA LEU A 99 4.20 -10.38 -3.57
C LEU A 99 3.59 -10.21 -4.97
N ASN A 100 4.41 -9.97 -5.99
CA ASN A 100 3.95 -9.85 -7.36
C ASN A 100 3.40 -11.18 -7.92
N LEU A 101 4.11 -12.29 -7.66
CA LEU A 101 3.66 -13.63 -8.06
C LEU A 101 2.32 -13.98 -7.41
N LEU A 102 2.13 -13.66 -6.12
CA LEU A 102 0.86 -13.88 -5.42
C LEU A 102 -0.29 -13.11 -6.07
N LEU A 103 -0.07 -11.85 -6.44
CA LEU A 103 -1.04 -11.03 -7.17
C LEU A 103 -1.38 -11.64 -8.55
N MET A 104 -0.36 -12.06 -9.30
CA MET A 104 -0.54 -12.70 -10.61
C MET A 104 -1.35 -14.00 -10.49
N ILE A 105 -1.04 -14.86 -9.51
CA ILE A 105 -1.77 -16.10 -9.28
C ILE A 105 -3.22 -15.81 -8.88
N SER A 106 -3.45 -14.81 -8.02
CA SER A 106 -4.79 -14.42 -7.58
C SER A 106 -5.63 -13.91 -8.75
N PHE A 107 -5.03 -13.09 -9.62
CA PHE A 107 -5.66 -12.59 -10.85
C PHE A 107 -6.00 -13.74 -11.82
N LEU A 108 -5.02 -14.61 -12.12
CA LEU A 108 -5.25 -15.77 -12.99
C LEU A 108 -6.37 -16.67 -12.45
N SER A 109 -6.40 -16.91 -11.13
CA SER A 109 -7.45 -17.70 -10.48
C SER A 109 -8.83 -17.09 -10.67
N LEU A 110 -8.96 -15.77 -10.53
CA LEU A 110 -10.20 -15.05 -10.84
C LEU A 110 -10.58 -15.24 -12.31
N VAL A 111 -9.65 -15.03 -13.25
CA VAL A 111 -9.92 -15.22 -14.68
C VAL A 111 -10.41 -16.64 -14.97
N PHE A 112 -9.71 -17.67 -14.49
CA PHE A 112 -10.11 -19.07 -14.67
C PHE A 112 -11.46 -19.40 -14.02
N PHE A 113 -11.80 -18.77 -12.90
CA PHE A 113 -13.11 -18.92 -12.26
C PHE A 113 -14.23 -18.24 -13.06
N PHE A 114 -13.99 -17.05 -13.60
CA PHE A 114 -15.00 -16.28 -14.34
C PHE A 114 -15.20 -16.74 -15.79
N LEU A 115 -14.18 -17.31 -16.45
CA LEU A 115 -14.28 -17.78 -17.84
C LEU A 115 -15.41 -18.81 -18.08
N PRO A 116 -15.59 -19.85 -17.24
CA PRO A 116 -16.72 -20.78 -17.33
C PRO A 116 -18.06 -20.10 -17.07
N PHE A 117 -18.11 -19.19 -16.10
CA PHE A 117 -19.34 -18.45 -15.76
C PHE A 117 -19.80 -17.58 -16.95
N LEU A 118 -18.87 -16.91 -17.63
CA LEU A 118 -19.16 -16.13 -18.83
C LEU A 118 -19.60 -17.00 -20.02
N ARG A 119 -19.13 -18.24 -20.11
CA ARG A 119 -19.61 -19.22 -21.12
C ARG A 119 -21.01 -19.74 -20.81
N ALA A 120 -21.41 -19.82 -19.54
CA ALA A 120 -22.74 -20.30 -19.15
C ALA A 120 -23.86 -19.26 -19.39
N PHE A 121 -23.52 -17.97 -19.50
CA PHE A 121 -24.45 -16.86 -19.74
C PHE A 121 -24.49 -16.37 -21.20
N ARG A 122 -23.72 -16.99 -22.11
CA ARG A 122 -23.77 -16.74 -23.55
C ARG A 122 -24.59 -17.83 -24.22
#